data_AF-A0A9D6SR34-F1
#
_entry.id   AF-A0A9D6SR34-F1
#
_cell.length_a   1.000
_cell.length_b   1.000
_cell.length_c   1.000
_cell.angle_alpha   90.00
_cell.angle_beta   90.00
_cell.angle_gamma   90.00
#
_symmetry.space_group_name_H-M   'P 1'
#
loop_
_entity.id
_entity.type
_entity.pdbx_description
1 polymer ?
#
loop_
_entity_poly.entity_id
_entity_poly.type
_entity_poly.pdbx_seq_one_letter_code
_entity_poly.pdbx_strand_id
1 'polypeptide(L)'
;MNRNQAIALGIAAVNIAFILLFPPFDVYSIAKTPIPVFGGFDFILNRTQYMVINTSVLVLEVAVVLINAGIAWLLLDAKKIEVTPRRISLQNATLMVVAVNLVVIILFPPFESVFAITKAAIPTFEGFYFIFARQTNHVIVTTILYLEVVFVLINGALFWLIFREKKQEAMTPEEAYALMMEMRKRGK
;
A
#
# COMPACT_ATOMS: atom_id res chain seq x y z
N MET A 1 -2.16 -17.18 -14.83
CA MET A 1 -2.26 -15.78 -14.39
C MET A 1 -3.45 -15.13 -15.08
N ASN A 2 -4.46 -14.69 -14.32
CA ASN A 2 -5.61 -13.96 -14.85
C ASN A 2 -5.21 -12.51 -15.20
N ARG A 3 -5.94 -11.83 -16.09
CA ARG A 3 -5.73 -10.42 -16.44
C ARG A 3 -5.68 -9.53 -15.20
N ASN A 4 -6.50 -9.79 -14.21
CA ASN A 4 -6.52 -9.02 -12.96
C ASN A 4 -5.26 -9.25 -12.11
N GLN A 5 -4.73 -10.48 -12.07
CA GLN A 5 -3.46 -10.78 -11.42
C GLN A 5 -2.29 -10.10 -12.14
N ALA A 6 -2.32 -10.07 -13.48
CA ALA A 6 -1.34 -9.35 -14.29
C ALA A 6 -1.35 -7.84 -13.99
N ILE A 7 -2.53 -7.24 -13.87
CA ILE A 7 -2.71 -5.83 -13.50
C ILE A 7 -2.18 -5.57 -12.09
N ALA A 8 -2.52 -6.44 -11.12
CA ALA A 8 -2.03 -6.31 -9.75
C ALA A 8 -0.50 -6.39 -9.67
N LEU A 9 0.13 -7.32 -10.39
CA LEU A 9 1.59 -7.36 -10.50
C LEU A 9 2.16 -6.13 -11.20
N GLY A 10 1.52 -5.63 -12.25
CA GLY A 10 1.95 -4.40 -12.93
C GLY A 10 1.96 -3.20 -11.99
N ILE A 11 0.90 -3.04 -11.19
CA ILE A 11 0.80 -1.99 -10.17
C ILE A 11 1.89 -2.16 -9.10
N ALA A 12 2.13 -3.39 -8.63
CA ALA A 12 3.18 -3.69 -7.66
C ALA A 12 4.58 -3.37 -8.21
N ALA A 13 4.86 -3.75 -9.47
CA ALA A 13 6.13 -3.47 -10.13
C ALA A 13 6.37 -1.96 -10.28
N VAL A 14 5.33 -1.20 -10.64
CA VAL A 14 5.40 0.27 -10.72
C VAL A 14 5.66 0.87 -9.33
N ASN A 15 4.97 0.40 -8.29
CA ASN A 15 5.21 0.87 -6.92
C ASN A 15 6.65 0.60 -6.46
N ILE A 16 7.18 -0.61 -6.71
CA ILE A 16 8.57 -0.93 -6.41
C ILE A 16 9.53 -0.01 -7.19
N ALA A 17 9.26 0.22 -8.47
CA ALA A 17 10.07 1.14 -9.26
C ALA A 17 10.07 2.56 -8.67
N PHE A 18 8.92 3.06 -8.20
CA PHE A 18 8.83 4.36 -7.52
C PHE A 18 9.61 4.40 -6.22
N ILE A 19 9.49 3.37 -5.37
CA ILE A 19 10.25 3.25 -4.12
C ILE A 19 11.76 3.24 -4.38
N LEU A 20 12.21 2.53 -5.42
CA LEU A 20 13.63 2.49 -5.80
C LEU A 20 14.12 3.79 -6.44
N LEU A 21 13.24 4.52 -7.11
CA LEU A 21 13.55 5.79 -7.75
C LEU A 21 13.58 6.95 -6.75
N PHE A 22 12.73 6.87 -5.72
CA PHE A 22 12.65 7.82 -4.61
C PHE A 22 12.83 7.09 -3.27
N PRO A 23 14.02 6.54 -2.99
CA PRO A 23 14.21 5.79 -1.77
C PRO A 23 14.24 6.71 -0.54
N PRO A 24 13.97 6.15 0.65
CA PRO A 24 14.14 6.86 1.90
C PRO A 24 15.62 7.11 2.18
N PHE A 25 15.97 8.33 2.55
CA PHE A 25 17.31 8.74 2.91
C PHE A 25 17.38 9.23 4.36
N ASP A 26 18.46 8.86 5.04
CA ASP A 26 18.96 9.57 6.20
C ASP A 26 20.02 10.60 5.76
N VAL A 27 20.04 11.75 6.42
CA VAL A 27 20.93 12.88 6.14
C VAL A 27 21.84 13.11 7.34
N TYR A 28 23.14 13.24 7.08
CA TYR A 28 24.11 13.68 8.08
C TYR A 28 24.04 15.20 8.27
N SER A 29 24.00 15.65 9.52
CA SER A 29 24.12 17.06 9.83
C SER A 29 25.54 17.57 9.54
N ILE A 30 25.64 18.74 8.92
CA ILE A 30 26.91 19.47 8.69
C ILE A 30 27.58 19.82 10.04
N ALA A 31 26.84 19.83 11.14
CA ALA A 31 27.29 20.19 12.48
C ALA A 31 28.14 19.13 13.21
N LYS A 32 28.86 18.25 12.50
CA LYS A 32 29.80 17.23 13.03
C LYS A 32 29.18 16.15 13.92
N THR A 33 27.89 15.86 13.81
CA THR A 33 27.32 14.69 14.48
C THR A 33 27.37 13.45 13.58
N PRO A 34 27.93 12.32 14.06
CA PRO A 34 28.10 11.10 13.26
C PRO A 34 26.79 10.32 13.07
N ILE A 35 25.67 10.81 13.60
CA ILE A 35 24.38 10.12 13.61
C ILE A 35 23.53 10.69 12.46
N PRO A 36 23.16 9.86 11.47
CA PRO A 36 22.29 10.28 10.38
C PRO A 36 20.84 10.35 10.86
N VAL A 37 20.09 11.35 10.39
CA VAL A 37 18.69 11.59 10.76
C VAL A 37 17.82 11.40 9.53
N PHE A 38 16.63 10.82 9.67
CA PHE A 38 15.74 10.63 8.53
C PHE A 38 15.43 11.96 7.84
N GLY A 39 15.82 12.05 6.57
CA GLY A 39 15.69 13.25 5.74
C GLY A 39 14.52 13.21 4.77
N GLY A 40 13.82 12.08 4.66
CA GLY A 40 12.69 11.90 3.75
C GLY A 40 13.03 11.10 2.49
N PHE A 41 12.20 11.25 1.48
CA PHE A 41 12.34 10.58 0.19
C PHE A 41 12.86 11.58 -0.84
N ASP A 42 13.93 11.21 -1.54
CA ASP A 42 14.51 12.04 -2.59
C ASP A 42 14.82 11.19 -3.81
N PHE A 43 14.91 11.83 -4.96
CA PHE A 43 15.25 11.16 -6.20
C PHE A 43 16.67 10.58 -6.12
N ILE A 44 16.82 9.31 -6.46
CA ILE A 44 18.10 8.57 -6.34
C ILE A 44 19.28 9.29 -7.02
N LEU A 45 19.04 10.02 -8.12
CA LEU A 45 20.08 10.72 -8.85
C LEU A 45 20.43 12.10 -8.26
N ASN A 46 19.62 12.64 -7.35
CA ASN A 46 19.90 13.89 -6.62
C ASN A 46 20.71 13.66 -5.34
N ARG A 47 21.19 12.43 -5.11
CA ARG A 47 21.90 12.05 -3.89
C ARG A 47 23.12 12.94 -3.66
N THR A 48 23.18 13.54 -2.48
CA THR A 48 24.36 14.27 -2.00
C THR A 48 25.29 13.36 -1.19
N GLN A 49 26.54 13.80 -0.96
CA GLN A 49 27.52 13.05 -0.15
C GLN A 49 27.09 12.83 1.31
N TYR A 50 26.10 13.59 1.80
CA TYR A 50 25.59 13.51 3.16
C TYR A 50 24.33 12.66 3.28
N MET A 51 23.90 12.00 2.20
CA MET A 51 22.70 11.16 2.17
C MET A 51 23.08 9.68 2.14
N VAL A 52 22.45 8.89 3.00
CA VAL A 52 22.56 7.42 3.07
C VAL A 52 21.16 6.84 2.95
N ILE A 53 21.02 5.78 2.16
CA ILE A 53 19.73 5.12 2.01
C ILE A 53 19.36 4.49 3.36
N ASN A 54 18.18 4.82 3.87
CA ASN A 54 17.62 4.16 5.04
C ASN A 54 17.10 2.79 4.63
N THR A 55 17.95 1.78 4.77
CA THR A 55 17.63 0.40 4.36
C THR A 55 16.47 -0.18 5.14
N SER A 56 16.29 0.20 6.40
CA SER A 56 15.18 -0.26 7.24
C SER A 56 13.83 0.20 6.68
N VAL A 57 13.68 1.48 6.34
CA VAL A 57 12.46 2.01 5.71
C VAL A 57 12.29 1.42 4.32
N LEU A 58 13.36 1.38 3.51
CA LEU A 58 13.30 0.87 2.14
C LEU A 58 12.81 -0.58 2.09
N VAL A 59 13.36 -1.45 2.95
CA VAL A 59 12.94 -2.85 3.04
C VAL A 59 11.48 -2.96 3.45
N LEU A 60 11.03 -2.13 4.38
CA LEU A 60 9.65 -2.14 4.84
C LEU A 60 8.67 -1.73 3.73
N GLU A 61 8.97 -0.66 3.00
CA GLU A 61 8.13 -0.22 1.88
C GLU A 61 8.02 -1.29 0.78
N VAL A 62 9.14 -1.90 0.41
CA VAL A 62 9.16 -3.00 -0.55
C VAL A 62 8.35 -4.19 -0.01
N ALA A 63 8.54 -4.55 1.26
CA ALA A 63 7.81 -5.65 1.89
C ALA A 63 6.29 -5.40 1.88
N VAL A 64 5.83 -4.19 2.21
CA VAL A 64 4.41 -3.81 2.18
C VAL A 64 3.84 -3.97 0.77
N VAL A 65 4.54 -3.50 -0.26
CA VAL A 65 4.09 -3.65 -1.65
C VAL A 65 4.03 -5.12 -2.05
N LEU A 66 5.03 -5.93 -1.70
CA LEU A 66 5.06 -7.36 -2.00
C LEU A 66 3.96 -8.13 -1.28
N ILE A 67 3.69 -7.82 0.00
CA ILE A 67 2.60 -8.42 0.77
C ILE A 67 1.26 -8.06 0.11
N ASN A 68 1.04 -6.79 -0.22
CA ASN A 68 -0.20 -6.35 -0.87
C ASN A 68 -0.36 -6.99 -2.26
N ALA A 69 0.71 -7.13 -3.02
CA ALA A 69 0.71 -7.84 -4.29
C ALA A 69 0.37 -9.32 -4.11
N GLY A 70 0.94 -9.98 -3.10
CA GLY A 70 0.67 -11.38 -2.76
C GLY A 70 -0.79 -11.61 -2.33
N ILE A 71 -1.32 -10.75 -1.46
CA ILE A 71 -2.73 -10.79 -1.06
C ILE A 71 -3.64 -10.57 -2.26
N ALA A 72 -3.38 -9.53 -3.07
CA ALA A 72 -4.15 -9.27 -4.28
C ALA A 72 -4.08 -10.45 -5.25
N TRP A 73 -2.90 -11.05 -5.43
CA TRP A 73 -2.71 -12.21 -6.27
C TRP A 73 -3.56 -13.41 -5.81
N LEU A 74 -3.56 -13.70 -4.52
CA LEU A 74 -4.36 -14.77 -3.90
C LEU A 74 -5.86 -14.50 -4.02
N LEU A 75 -6.31 -13.27 -3.75
CA LEU A 75 -7.73 -12.89 -3.87
C LEU A 75 -8.23 -12.93 -5.33
N LEU A 76 -7.34 -12.65 -6.28
CA LEU A 76 -7.61 -12.67 -7.71
C LEU A 76 -7.39 -14.03 -8.35
N ASP A 77 -6.93 -15.02 -7.59
CA ASP A 77 -6.85 -16.41 -8.04
C ASP A 77 -8.25 -16.99 -8.17
N ALA A 78 -8.87 -16.69 -9.30
CA ALA A 78 -10.11 -17.28 -9.73
C ALA A 78 -9.83 -18.72 -10.20
N LYS A 79 -9.48 -19.60 -9.26
CA LYS A 79 -9.76 -21.01 -9.45
C LYS A 79 -11.28 -21.08 -9.62
N LYS A 80 -11.72 -21.67 -10.74
CA LYS A 80 -13.14 -21.92 -11.05
C LYS A 80 -13.74 -22.76 -9.92
N ILE A 81 -14.17 -22.12 -8.84
CA ILE A 81 -15.00 -22.73 -7.83
C ILE A 81 -16.42 -22.41 -8.25
N GLU A 82 -17.15 -23.48 -8.50
CA GLU A 82 -18.52 -23.53 -8.97
C GLU A 82 -19.42 -22.50 -8.28
N VAL A 83 -20.26 -21.89 -9.10
CA VAL A 83 -21.56 -21.26 -8.81
C VAL A 83 -21.93 -21.24 -7.33
N THR A 84 -21.27 -20.38 -6.57
CA THR A 84 -21.77 -19.88 -5.30
C THR A 84 -21.74 -18.36 -5.39
N PRO A 85 -22.79 -17.65 -4.98
CA PRO A 85 -22.79 -16.20 -4.99
C PRO A 85 -21.61 -15.75 -4.14
N ARG A 86 -20.62 -15.13 -4.78
CA ARG A 86 -19.41 -14.59 -4.13
C ARG A 86 -19.91 -13.64 -3.05
N ARG A 87 -19.93 -14.08 -1.78
CA ARG A 87 -20.47 -13.28 -0.66
C ARG A 87 -19.72 -11.97 -0.44
N ILE A 88 -18.50 -11.85 -0.98
CA ILE A 88 -17.64 -10.68 -0.88
C ILE A 88 -17.27 -10.27 -2.31
N SER A 89 -17.73 -9.11 -2.76
CA SER A 89 -17.29 -8.50 -4.00
C SER A 89 -15.79 -8.19 -3.93
N LEU A 90 -15.08 -8.22 -5.06
CA LEU A 90 -13.66 -7.87 -5.08
C LEU A 90 -13.41 -6.46 -4.52
N GLN A 91 -14.38 -5.58 -4.70
CA GLN A 91 -14.41 -4.24 -4.13
C GLN A 91 -14.45 -4.25 -2.59
N ASN A 92 -15.27 -5.10 -1.98
CA ASN A 92 -15.30 -5.27 -0.52
C ASN A 92 -14.00 -5.91 -0.01
N ALA A 93 -13.40 -6.84 -0.76
CA ALA A 93 -12.11 -7.42 -0.42
C ALA A 93 -10.99 -6.35 -0.43
N THR A 94 -10.99 -5.43 -1.40
CA THR A 94 -10.06 -4.30 -1.40
C THR A 94 -10.23 -3.41 -0.17
N LEU A 95 -11.47 -3.08 0.21
CA LEU A 95 -11.72 -2.29 1.43
C LEU A 95 -11.21 -3.01 2.68
N MET A 96 -11.38 -4.34 2.75
CA MET A 96 -10.87 -5.13 3.87
C MET A 96 -9.34 -5.09 3.92
N VAL A 97 -8.64 -5.19 2.78
CA VAL A 97 -7.18 -5.09 2.72
C VAL A 97 -6.70 -3.70 3.15
N VAL A 98 -7.37 -2.64 2.71
CA VAL A 98 -7.08 -1.26 3.14
C VAL A 98 -7.27 -1.11 4.65
N ALA A 99 -8.38 -1.61 5.20
CA ALA A 99 -8.65 -1.55 6.63
C ALA A 99 -7.57 -2.28 7.45
N VAL A 100 -7.16 -3.48 7.03
CA VAL A 100 -6.07 -4.23 7.68
C VAL A 100 -4.76 -3.46 7.61
N ASN A 101 -4.40 -2.88 6.46
CA ASN A 101 -3.19 -2.07 6.31
C ASN A 101 -3.19 -0.86 7.25
N LEU A 102 -4.31 -0.13 7.35
CA LEU A 102 -4.44 1.00 8.26
C LEU A 102 -4.30 0.57 9.73
N VAL A 103 -4.86 -0.58 10.10
CA VAL A 103 -4.67 -1.15 11.46
C VAL A 103 -3.19 -1.46 11.70
N VAL A 104 -2.49 -2.06 10.75
CA VAL A 104 -1.06 -2.37 10.88
C VAL A 104 -0.24 -1.09 11.05
N ILE A 105 -0.49 -0.05 10.24
CA ILE A 105 0.19 1.25 10.34
C ILE A 105 -0.03 1.89 11.71
N ILE A 106 -1.25 1.80 12.26
CA ILE A 106 -1.55 2.32 13.60
C ILE A 106 -0.89 1.48 14.70
N LEU A 107 -0.83 0.16 14.53
CA LEU A 107 -0.20 -0.74 15.50
C LEU A 107 1.32 -0.65 15.47
N PHE A 108 1.91 -0.31 14.33
CA PHE A 108 3.34 -0.20 14.12
C PHE A 108 3.69 1.17 13.52
N PRO A 109 3.51 2.27 14.27
CA PRO A 109 3.83 3.59 13.74
C PRO A 109 5.35 3.79 13.64
N PRO A 110 5.80 4.69 12.75
CA PRO A 110 7.20 5.08 12.65
C PRO A 110 7.61 5.83 13.90
N PHE A 111 8.71 5.42 14.54
CA PHE A 111 9.26 6.05 15.72
C PHE A 111 10.66 6.62 15.46
N GLU A 112 10.92 7.74 16.11
CA GLU A 112 12.25 8.31 16.32
C GLU A 112 12.57 8.34 17.82
N SER A 113 13.84 8.20 18.16
CA SER A 113 14.33 8.42 19.52
C SER A 113 14.89 9.83 19.66
N VAL A 114 14.57 10.45 20.80
CA VAL A 114 15.11 11.76 21.18
C VAL A 114 16.10 11.57 22.31
N PHE A 115 17.39 11.43 21.98
CA PHE A 115 18.46 11.37 22.98
C PHE A 115 19.04 12.75 23.24
N ALA A 116 19.09 13.17 24.51
CA ALA A 116 19.75 14.39 24.94
C ALA A 116 21.26 14.15 25.11
N ILE A 117 21.97 13.88 24.02
CA ILE A 117 23.43 13.84 24.05
C ILE A 117 23.91 15.30 23.91
N THR A 118 24.10 15.96 25.06
CA THR A 118 24.64 17.34 25.20
C THR A 118 23.81 18.45 24.54
N LYS A 119 22.78 18.97 25.23
CA LYS A 119 22.00 20.19 24.92
C LYS A 119 21.35 20.33 23.53
N ALA A 120 21.59 19.41 22.59
CA ALA A 120 20.90 19.32 21.32
C ALA A 120 20.11 18.01 21.30
N ALA A 121 18.79 18.09 21.32
CA ALA A 121 17.93 16.96 21.04
C ALA A 121 18.05 16.65 19.55
N ILE A 122 18.67 15.51 19.19
CA ILE A 122 18.79 15.08 17.79
C ILE A 122 17.79 13.94 17.60
N PRO A 123 16.67 14.16 16.90
CA PRO A 123 15.75 13.10 16.57
C PRO A 123 16.45 12.09 15.64
N THR A 124 16.41 10.80 15.97
CA THR A 124 16.98 9.73 15.13
C THR A 124 15.89 8.72 14.83
N PHE A 125 15.56 8.52 13.55
CA PHE A 125 14.57 7.52 13.18
C PHE A 125 15.07 6.12 13.51
N GLU A 126 14.29 5.35 14.25
CA GLU A 126 14.68 4.01 14.70
C GLU A 126 13.94 2.90 13.95
N GLY A 127 12.77 3.19 13.39
CA GLY A 127 11.96 2.21 12.67
C GLY A 127 10.52 2.17 13.12
N PHE A 128 9.85 1.06 12.82
CA PHE A 128 8.46 0.83 13.16
C PHE A 128 8.39 -0.14 14.32
N TYR A 129 7.77 0.28 15.41
CA TYR A 129 7.64 -0.53 16.62
C TYR A 129 6.20 -0.69 16.99
N PHE A 130 5.88 -1.79 17.67
CA PHE A 130 4.54 -1.99 18.18
C PHE A 130 4.17 -0.87 19.17
N ILE A 131 3.03 -0.21 18.95
CA ILE A 131 2.61 1.00 19.68
C ILE A 131 2.54 0.79 21.20
N PHE A 132 2.23 -0.44 21.64
CA PHE A 132 2.17 -0.79 23.06
C PHE A 132 3.51 -1.23 23.66
N ALA A 133 4.54 -1.45 22.84
CA ALA A 133 5.91 -1.74 23.27
C ALA A 133 6.78 -0.47 23.29
N ARG A 134 6.15 0.71 23.36
CA ARG A 134 6.83 2.01 23.22
C ARG A 134 7.82 2.24 24.38
N GLN A 135 9.06 2.57 24.03
CA GLN A 135 10.07 3.02 24.99
C GLN A 135 9.87 4.50 25.34
N THR A 136 10.37 4.94 26.49
CA THR A 136 10.12 6.28 27.05
C THR A 136 10.59 7.41 26.12
N ASN A 137 11.58 7.15 25.27
CA ASN A 137 12.19 8.16 24.38
C ASN A 137 11.67 8.12 22.94
N HIS A 138 10.69 7.25 22.64
CA HIS A 138 10.12 7.13 21.30
C HIS A 138 9.05 8.19 21.03
N VAL A 139 9.22 8.95 19.96
CA VAL A 139 8.27 9.91 19.40
C VAL A 139 7.83 9.41 18.03
N ILE A 140 6.54 9.54 17.71
CA ILE A 140 6.02 9.11 16.41
C ILE A 140 6.44 10.12 15.34
N VAL A 141 7.04 9.64 14.25
CA VAL A 141 7.38 10.46 13.08
C VAL A 141 6.13 10.66 12.23
N THR A 142 5.34 11.66 12.61
CA THR A 142 4.04 11.95 11.98
C THR A 142 4.12 12.13 10.47
N THR A 143 5.21 12.68 9.94
CA THR A 143 5.44 12.83 8.50
C THR A 143 5.47 11.49 7.77
N ILE A 144 6.21 10.50 8.29
CA ILE A 144 6.28 9.16 7.71
C ILE A 144 4.91 8.49 7.84
N LEU A 145 4.27 8.62 9.01
CA LEU A 145 2.95 8.04 9.26
C LEU A 145 1.91 8.56 8.25
N TYR A 146 1.91 9.86 7.96
CA TYR A 146 1.00 10.44 6.97
C TYR A 146 1.29 9.93 5.56
N LEU A 147 2.55 9.81 5.17
CA LEU A 147 2.92 9.26 3.87
C LEU A 147 2.39 7.84 3.71
N GLU A 148 2.60 6.97 4.70
CA GLU A 148 2.12 5.59 4.67
C GLU A 148 0.59 5.51 4.53
N VAL A 149 -0.13 6.28 5.35
CA VAL A 149 -1.60 6.32 5.28
C VAL A 149 -2.06 6.78 3.90
N VAL A 150 -1.47 7.85 3.36
CA VAL A 150 -1.83 8.37 2.03
C VAL A 150 -1.53 7.34 0.94
N PHE A 151 -0.39 6.66 0.98
CA PHE A 151 -0.05 5.60 0.01
C PHE A 151 -1.05 4.45 0.05
N VAL A 152 -1.44 3.99 1.24
CA VAL A 152 -2.43 2.92 1.39
C VAL A 152 -3.80 3.37 0.87
N LEU A 153 -4.22 4.60 1.15
CA LEU A 153 -5.49 5.14 0.67
C LEU A 153 -5.51 5.29 -0.85
N ILE A 154 -4.44 5.80 -1.46
CA ILE A 154 -4.33 5.94 -2.92
C ILE A 154 -4.38 4.57 -3.58
N ASN A 155 -3.53 3.62 -3.14
CA ASN A 155 -3.51 2.26 -3.70
C ASN A 155 -4.87 1.56 -3.50
N GLY A 156 -5.46 1.70 -2.32
CA GLY A 156 -6.80 1.22 -2.01
C GLY A 156 -7.86 1.76 -2.95
N ALA A 157 -7.88 3.07 -3.17
CA ALA A 157 -8.83 3.74 -4.06
C ALA A 157 -8.66 3.29 -5.53
N LEU A 158 -7.40 3.16 -6.01
CA LEU A 158 -7.11 2.67 -7.35
C LEU A 158 -7.62 1.24 -7.55
N PHE A 159 -7.32 0.33 -6.62
CA PHE A 159 -7.82 -1.04 -6.67
C PHE A 159 -9.35 -1.09 -6.59
N TRP A 160 -9.95 -0.28 -5.72
CA TRP A 160 -11.40 -0.22 -5.55
C TRP A 160 -12.10 0.27 -6.82
N LEU A 161 -11.51 1.22 -7.55
CA LEU A 161 -11.99 1.68 -8.86
C LEU A 161 -11.80 0.63 -9.95
N ILE A 162 -10.66 -0.06 -9.99
CA ILE A 162 -10.38 -1.13 -10.97
C ILE A 162 -11.36 -2.30 -10.80
N PHE A 163 -11.67 -2.66 -9.56
CA PHE A 163 -12.62 -3.73 -9.25
C PHE A 163 -14.06 -3.25 -9.15
N ARG A 164 -14.36 -2.03 -9.60
CA ARG A 164 -15.73 -1.54 -9.69
C ARG A 164 -16.51 -2.48 -10.61
N GLU A 165 -17.39 -3.27 -10.02
CA GLU A 165 -18.36 -4.05 -10.76
C GLU A 165 -19.19 -3.07 -11.59
N LYS A 166 -19.12 -3.17 -12.93
CA LYS A 166 -20.11 -2.50 -13.77
C LYS A 166 -21.44 -3.10 -13.33
N LYS A 167 -22.27 -2.27 -12.69
CA LYS A 167 -23.69 -2.55 -12.51
C LYS A 167 -24.16 -2.99 -13.89
N GLN A 168 -24.44 -4.29 -14.07
CA GLN A 168 -25.20 -4.71 -15.24
C GLN A 168 -26.44 -3.86 -15.16
N GLU A 169 -26.61 -2.95 -16.13
CA GLU A 169 -27.89 -2.29 -16.33
C GLU A 169 -28.90 -3.43 -16.30
N ALA A 170 -29.74 -3.42 -15.25
CA ALA A 170 -30.76 -4.43 -15.11
C ALA A 170 -31.53 -4.38 -16.42
N MET A 171 -31.44 -5.44 -17.22
CA MET A 171 -32.14 -5.55 -18.50
C MET A 171 -33.55 -5.04 -18.23
N THR A 172 -33.93 -3.99 -18.95
CA THR A 172 -35.27 -3.45 -18.76
C THR A 172 -36.26 -4.59 -19.01
N PRO A 173 -37.42 -4.63 -18.34
CA PRO A 173 -38.39 -5.71 -18.52
C PRO A 173 -38.71 -5.98 -20.00
N GLU A 174 -38.63 -4.95 -20.84
CA GLU A 174 -38.78 -5.02 -22.29
C GLU A 174 -37.63 -5.78 -22.99
N GLU A 175 -36.37 -5.54 -22.63
CA GLU A 175 -35.21 -6.25 -23.20
C GLU A 175 -35.19 -7.73 -22.80
N ALA A 176 -35.57 -8.05 -21.56
CA ALA A 176 -35.70 -9.43 -21.10
C ALA A 176 -36.82 -10.17 -21.85
N TYR A 177 -37.94 -9.49 -22.12
CA TYR A 177 -39.04 -10.04 -22.90
C TYR A 177 -38.68 -10.24 -24.38
N ALA A 178 -37.95 -9.29 -24.96
CA ALA A 178 -37.45 -9.38 -26.33
C ALA A 178 -36.48 -10.57 -26.50
N LEU A 179 -35.56 -10.76 -25.55
CA LEU A 179 -34.62 -11.88 -25.56
C LEU A 179 -35.32 -13.24 -25.43
N MET A 180 -36.34 -13.36 -24.57
CA MET A 180 -37.15 -14.59 -24.47
C MET A 180 -37.90 -14.91 -25.76
N MET A 181 -38.46 -13.88 -26.41
CA MET A 181 -39.14 -14.04 -27.70
C MET A 181 -38.18 -14.46 -28.81
N GLU A 182 -36.95 -13.95 -28.82
CA GLU A 182 -35.94 -14.33 -29.79
C GLU A 182 -35.45 -15.78 -29.58
N MET A 183 -35.23 -16.20 -28.34
CA MET A 183 -34.90 -17.60 -28.01
C MET A 183 -36.02 -18.56 -28.38
N ARG A 184 -37.29 -18.16 -28.19
CA ARG A 184 -38.46 -18.96 -28.59
C ARG A 184 -38.59 -19.12 -30.11
N LYS A 185 -38.14 -18.12 -30.89
CA LYS A 185 -38.12 -18.20 -32.36
C LYS A 185 -36.97 -19.04 -32.89
N ARG A 186 -35.81 -19.08 -32.23
CA ARG A 186 -34.66 -19.91 -32.62
C ARG A 186 -34.77 -21.38 -32.21
N GLY A 187 -35.67 -21.70 -31.29
CA GLY A 187 -35.96 -23.08 -30.83
C GLY A 187 -37.03 -23.83 -31.63
N LYS A 188 -37.46 -23.30 -32.78
CA LYS A 188 -38.31 -23.98 -33.78
C LYS A 188 -37.55 -24.12 -35.08
#